data_AF-A0A117KCT9-F1
#
_entry.id   AF-A0A117KCT9-F1
#
_cell.length_a   1.000
_cell.length_b   1.000
_cell.length_c   1.000
_cell.angle_alpha   90.00
_cell.angle_beta   90.00
_cell.angle_gamma   90.00
#
_symmetry.space_group_name_H-M   'P 1'
#
loop_
_entity.id
_entity.type
_entity.pdbx_description
1 polymer ?
#
loop_
_entity_poly.entity_id
_entity_poly.type
_entity_poly.pdbx_seq_one_letter_code
_entity_poly.pdbx_strand_id
1 'polypeptide(L)'
;MTTITPARALLLLVSGLVCLTTASGALIGALFGGVGLALLTAAGAGAAGALGALFLRRRAWTHFEAARREAGIRGYADGIAHGVLLHIAAYEAAVFPRSGPTGVTPEERAARRTVAYRMAALDEVTQRVREAAADALAVLDAADRTAAQDALAQLAAVVRQEYARP
;
A
#
# COMPACT_ATOMS: atom_id res chain seq x y z
N MET A 1 -9.10 25.19 3.41
CA MET A 1 -7.66 25.07 3.06
C MET A 1 -7.56 24.22 1.81
N THR A 2 -7.10 24.76 0.68
CA THR A 2 -6.99 23.96 -0.56
C THR A 2 -5.84 22.96 -0.42
N THR A 3 -6.16 21.67 -0.41
CA THR A 3 -5.19 20.59 -0.37
C THR A 3 -4.32 20.64 -1.61
N ILE A 4 -3.02 20.83 -1.42
CA ILE A 4 -2.05 20.81 -2.52
C ILE A 4 -1.89 19.36 -2.95
N THR A 5 -2.33 19.04 -4.16
CA THR A 5 -2.08 17.73 -4.76
C THR A 5 -0.58 17.58 -5.07
N PRO A 6 0.00 16.37 -4.98
CA PRO A 6 1.43 16.16 -5.22
C PRO A 6 1.87 16.62 -6.62
N ALA A 7 1.00 16.47 -7.62
CA ALA A 7 1.24 16.99 -8.97
C ALA A 7 1.36 18.52 -9.01
N ARG A 8 0.53 19.23 -8.24
CA ARG A 8 0.55 20.69 -8.15
C ARG A 8 1.75 21.19 -7.36
N ALA A 9 2.14 20.51 -6.28
CA ALA A 9 3.37 20.80 -5.54
C ALA A 9 4.62 20.68 -6.45
N LEU A 10 4.70 19.59 -7.23
CA LEU A 10 5.84 19.34 -8.10
C LEU A 10 5.92 20.35 -9.25
N LEU A 11 4.78 20.74 -9.82
CA LEU A 11 4.71 21.82 -10.82
C LEU A 11 5.22 23.15 -10.26
N LEU A 12 4.74 23.56 -9.08
CA LEU A 12 5.15 24.81 -8.44
C LEU A 12 6.65 24.84 -8.12
N LEU A 13 7.19 23.73 -7.62
CA LEU A 13 8.61 23.59 -7.31
C LEU A 13 9.47 23.70 -8.57
N VAL A 14 9.12 22.98 -9.63
CA VAL A 14 9.85 23.01 -10.91
C VAL A 14 9.78 24.38 -11.55
N SER A 15 8.60 25.00 -11.62
CA SER A 15 8.45 26.35 -12.18
C SER A 15 9.23 27.38 -11.38
N GLY A 16 9.23 27.28 -10.04
CA GLY A 16 10.00 28.16 -9.18
C GLY A 16 11.50 28.04 -9.41
N LEU A 17 12.01 26.81 -9.53
CA LEU A 17 13.42 26.55 -9.79
C LEU A 17 13.87 27.06 -11.17
N VAL A 18 13.04 26.87 -12.20
CA VAL A 18 13.30 27.38 -13.56
C VAL A 18 13.30 28.91 -13.56
N CYS A 19 12.35 29.55 -12.89
CA CYS A 19 12.33 31.02 -12.76
C CYS A 19 13.58 31.53 -12.04
N LEU A 20 13.97 30.91 -10.93
CA LEU A 20 15.17 31.27 -10.17
C LEU A 20 16.43 31.16 -11.03
N THR A 21 16.63 30.02 -11.70
CA THR A 21 17.81 29.80 -12.56
C THR A 21 17.85 30.76 -13.75
N THR A 22 16.69 31.05 -14.36
CA THR A 22 16.58 32.04 -15.45
C THR A 22 16.91 33.44 -14.97
N ALA A 23 16.38 33.86 -13.82
CA ALA A 23 16.62 35.17 -13.23
C ALA A 23 18.09 35.34 -12.80
N SER A 24 18.70 34.31 -12.20
CA SER A 24 20.13 34.31 -11.89
C SER A 24 20.98 34.42 -13.16
N GLY A 25 20.64 33.69 -14.22
CA GLY A 25 21.30 33.78 -15.53
C GLY A 25 21.23 35.19 -16.12
N ALA A 26 20.05 35.83 -16.07
CA ALA A 26 19.84 37.20 -16.56
C ALA A 26 20.68 38.23 -15.79
N LEU A 27 20.69 38.15 -14.44
CA LEU A 27 21.47 39.05 -13.58
C LEU A 27 22.97 38.94 -13.85
N ILE A 28 23.48 37.71 -13.96
CA ILE A 28 24.91 37.47 -14.25
C ILE A 28 25.26 38.04 -15.63
N GLY A 29 24.48 37.77 -16.68
CA GLY A 29 24.79 38.29 -18.01
C GLY A 29 24.70 39.82 -18.10
N ALA A 30 23.78 40.45 -17.37
CA ALA A 30 23.66 41.90 -17.31
C ALA A 30 24.89 42.56 -16.67
N LEU A 31 25.46 41.94 -15.62
CA LEU A 31 26.65 42.44 -14.92
C LEU A 31 27.93 42.39 -15.77
N PHE A 32 28.07 41.38 -16.65
CA PHE A 32 29.33 41.12 -17.37
C PHE A 32 29.33 41.49 -18.86
N GLY A 33 28.16 41.74 -19.50
CA GLY A 33 28.12 41.95 -20.95
C GLY A 33 26.93 42.72 -21.50
N GLY A 34 26.14 43.38 -20.64
CA GLY A 34 24.97 44.16 -21.06
C GLY A 34 23.80 43.30 -21.54
N VAL A 35 22.82 43.94 -22.20
CA VAL A 35 21.50 43.33 -22.50
C VAL A 35 21.59 42.08 -23.38
N GLY A 36 22.49 42.06 -24.37
CA GLY A 36 22.65 40.90 -25.26
C GLY A 36 23.16 39.66 -24.53
N LEU A 37 24.15 39.82 -23.65
CA LEU A 37 24.70 38.71 -22.87
C LEU A 37 23.71 38.22 -21.81
N ALA A 38 22.94 39.13 -21.20
CA ALA A 38 21.86 38.82 -20.26
C ALA A 38 20.79 37.90 -20.86
N LEU A 39 20.37 38.17 -22.11
CA LEU A 39 19.38 37.33 -22.78
C LEU A 39 19.93 35.93 -23.11
N LEU A 40 21.18 35.85 -23.56
CA LEU A 40 21.85 34.58 -23.87
C LEU A 40 22.03 33.71 -22.63
N THR A 41 22.52 34.27 -21.52
CA THR A 41 22.73 33.52 -20.27
C THR A 41 21.42 33.15 -19.60
N ALA A 42 20.40 34.00 -19.66
CA ALA A 42 19.05 33.69 -19.18
C ALA A 42 18.42 32.53 -19.98
N ALA A 43 18.50 32.57 -21.31
CA ALA A 43 17.99 31.51 -22.17
C ALA A 43 18.71 30.17 -21.92
N GLY A 44 20.04 30.20 -21.80
CA GLY A 44 20.85 29.02 -21.50
C GLY A 44 20.54 28.42 -20.12
N ALA A 45 20.48 29.25 -19.08
CA ALA A 45 20.16 28.80 -17.72
C ALA A 45 18.73 28.25 -17.61
N GLY A 46 17.76 28.91 -18.25
CA GLY A 46 16.38 28.45 -18.30
C GLY A 46 16.22 27.12 -19.05
N ALA A 47 16.89 26.97 -20.20
CA ALA A 47 16.90 25.72 -20.96
C ALA A 47 17.55 24.56 -20.17
N ALA A 48 18.68 24.81 -19.51
CA ALA A 48 19.34 23.83 -18.66
C ALA A 48 18.46 23.42 -17.47
N GLY A 49 17.81 24.39 -16.82
CA GLY A 49 16.87 24.14 -15.72
C GLY A 49 15.66 23.31 -16.17
N ALA A 50 15.08 23.63 -17.33
CA ALA A 50 13.96 22.89 -17.90
C ALA A 50 14.34 21.45 -18.28
N LEU A 51 15.50 21.26 -18.92
CA LEU A 51 16.01 19.93 -19.27
C LEU A 51 16.33 19.10 -18.02
N GLY A 52 16.98 19.70 -17.02
CA GLY A 52 17.25 19.05 -15.73
C GLY A 52 15.96 18.61 -15.04
N ALA A 53 14.93 19.48 -15.02
CA ALA A 53 13.64 19.14 -14.45
C ALA A 53 12.94 18.00 -15.20
N LEU A 54 13.03 17.95 -16.54
CA LEU A 54 12.48 16.86 -17.34
C LEU A 54 13.18 15.53 -17.04
N PHE A 55 14.50 15.52 -16.92
CA PHE A 55 15.26 14.32 -16.56
C PHE A 55 14.93 13.81 -15.16
N LEU A 56 14.91 14.71 -14.16
CA LEU A 56 14.51 14.38 -12.78
C LEU A 56 13.08 13.86 -12.72
N ARG A 57 12.15 14.46 -13.48
CA ARG A 57 10.76 14.01 -13.55
C ARG A 57 10.65 12.61 -14.16
N ARG A 58 11.36 12.32 -15.25
CA ARG A 58 11.39 10.98 -15.87
C ARG A 58 11.92 9.94 -14.89
N ARG A 59 13.04 10.24 -14.22
CA ARG A 59 13.63 9.34 -13.21
C ARG A 59 12.72 9.16 -12.00
N ALA A 60 12.08 10.21 -11.52
CA ALA A 60 11.13 10.12 -10.42
C ALA A 60 9.94 9.22 -10.80
N TRP A 61 9.40 9.35 -12.02
CA TRP A 61 8.29 8.52 -12.50
C TRP A 61 8.65 7.03 -12.52
N THR A 62 9.84 6.66 -12.99
CA THR A 62 10.29 5.26 -12.99
C THR A 62 10.39 4.69 -11.56
N HIS A 63 10.87 5.48 -10.60
CA HIS A 63 10.91 5.06 -9.20
C HIS A 63 9.51 4.96 -8.59
N PHE A 64 8.61 5.89 -8.90
CA PHE A 64 7.22 5.84 -8.44
C PHE A 64 6.46 4.65 -9.02
N GLU A 65 6.68 4.28 -10.29
CA GLU A 65 6.06 3.10 -10.89
C GLU A 65 6.53 1.81 -10.23
N ALA A 66 7.85 1.69 -9.98
CA ALA A 66 8.40 0.55 -9.25
C ALA A 66 7.83 0.47 -7.82
N ALA A 67 7.82 1.59 -7.09
CA ALA A 67 7.24 1.66 -5.75
C ALA A 67 5.73 1.36 -5.74
N ARG A 68 4.99 1.79 -6.77
CA ARG A 68 3.55 1.51 -6.91
C ARG A 68 3.28 0.04 -7.21
N ARG A 69 4.11 -0.61 -8.03
CA ARG A 69 3.99 -2.07 -8.28
C ARG A 69 4.30 -2.87 -7.02
N GLU A 70 5.37 -2.52 -6.33
CA GLU A 70 5.74 -3.14 -5.06
C GLU A 70 4.63 -2.96 -4.00
N ALA A 71 4.10 -1.75 -3.85
CA ALA A 71 2.97 -1.48 -2.96
C ALA A 71 1.70 -2.24 -3.38
N GLY A 72 1.48 -2.45 -4.68
CA GLY A 72 0.37 -3.24 -5.19
C GLY A 72 0.49 -4.73 -4.86
N ILE A 73 1.70 -5.31 -5.00
CA ILE A 73 1.98 -6.71 -4.65
C ILE A 73 1.84 -6.91 -3.14
N ARG A 74 2.43 -6.02 -2.33
CA ARG A 74 2.30 -6.06 -0.86
C ARG A 74 0.86 -5.89 -0.43
N GLY A 75 0.16 -4.87 -0.93
CA GLY A 75 -1.24 -4.64 -0.60
C GLY A 75 -2.16 -5.80 -1.00
N TYR A 76 -1.83 -6.52 -2.07
CA TYR A 76 -2.53 -7.74 -2.44
C TYR A 76 -2.28 -8.89 -1.45
N ALA A 77 -1.02 -9.16 -1.10
CA ALA A 77 -0.68 -10.18 -0.10
C ALA A 77 -1.29 -9.87 1.27
N ASP A 78 -1.24 -8.61 1.68
CA ASP A 78 -1.86 -8.09 2.90
C ASP A 78 -3.38 -8.28 2.89
N GLY A 79 -4.01 -8.00 1.75
CA GLY A 79 -5.44 -8.19 1.54
C GLY A 79 -5.86 -9.65 1.61
N ILE A 80 -5.06 -10.56 1.04
CA ILE A 80 -5.29 -12.00 1.10
C ILE A 80 -5.16 -12.52 2.54
N ALA A 81 -4.10 -12.14 3.27
CA ALA A 81 -3.94 -12.50 4.69
C ALA A 81 -5.10 -11.97 5.56
N HIS A 82 -5.57 -10.75 5.30
CA HIS A 82 -6.76 -10.21 5.96
C HIS A 82 -8.03 -11.01 5.63
N GLY A 83 -8.19 -11.39 4.37
CA GLY A 83 -9.31 -12.19 3.89
C GLY A 83 -9.39 -13.55 4.59
N VAL A 84 -8.25 -14.21 4.82
CA VAL A 84 -8.19 -15.45 5.60
C VAL A 84 -8.73 -15.24 7.02
N LEU A 85 -8.22 -14.23 7.75
CA LEU A 85 -8.68 -13.92 9.09
C LEU A 85 -10.18 -13.60 9.13
N LEU A 86 -10.68 -12.82 8.17
CA LEU A 86 -12.09 -12.45 8.06
C LEU A 86 -12.99 -13.68 7.88
N HIS A 87 -12.64 -14.59 6.97
CA HIS A 87 -13.46 -15.77 6.68
C HIS A 87 -13.42 -16.80 7.81
N ILE A 88 -12.28 -16.93 8.51
CA ILE A 88 -12.19 -17.79 9.70
C ILE A 88 -12.99 -17.19 10.86
N ALA A 89 -12.94 -15.87 11.07
CA ALA A 89 -13.80 -15.20 12.06
C ALA A 89 -15.30 -15.33 11.72
N ALA A 90 -15.67 -15.30 10.44
CA ALA A 90 -17.04 -15.55 10.01
C ALA A 90 -17.49 -17.00 10.27
N TYR A 91 -16.58 -17.96 10.16
CA TYR A 91 -16.82 -19.35 10.56
C TYR A 91 -16.95 -19.49 12.07
N GLU A 92 -16.07 -18.85 12.85
CA GLU A 92 -16.18 -18.80 14.32
C GLU A 92 -17.56 -18.31 14.77
N ALA A 93 -18.06 -17.22 14.19
CA ALA A 93 -19.38 -16.69 14.50
C ALA A 93 -20.53 -17.67 14.17
N ALA A 94 -20.30 -18.65 13.29
CA ALA A 94 -21.24 -19.73 12.98
C ALA A 94 -21.08 -20.98 13.87
N VAL A 95 -19.89 -21.22 14.40
CA VAL A 95 -19.64 -22.25 15.42
C VAL A 95 -20.18 -21.79 16.77
N PHE A 96 -20.01 -20.51 17.11
CA PHE A 96 -20.45 -19.91 18.37
C PHE A 96 -21.44 -18.74 18.17
N PRO A 97 -22.66 -18.98 17.67
CA PRO A 97 -23.61 -17.89 17.41
C PRO A 97 -24.02 -17.18 18.71
N ARG A 98 -23.99 -15.84 18.69
CA ARG A 98 -24.48 -15.01 19.81
C ARG A 98 -26.00 -15.06 19.96
N SER A 99 -26.72 -15.38 18.89
CA SER A 99 -28.17 -15.54 18.84
C SER A 99 -28.66 -16.87 19.43
N GLY A 100 -27.76 -17.73 19.92
CA GLY A 100 -28.08 -19.04 20.49
C GLY A 100 -27.86 -20.21 19.52
N PRO A 101 -28.06 -21.46 19.98
CA PRO A 101 -27.64 -22.66 19.24
C PRO A 101 -28.37 -22.87 17.91
N THR A 102 -29.56 -22.29 17.73
CA THR A 102 -30.35 -22.33 16.49
C THR A 102 -30.15 -21.09 15.61
N GLY A 103 -29.26 -20.17 16.01
CA GLY A 103 -29.06 -18.90 15.34
C GLY A 103 -28.38 -18.98 13.97
N VAL A 104 -27.80 -20.14 13.63
CA VAL A 104 -27.15 -20.44 12.35
C VAL A 104 -27.52 -21.87 11.97
N THR A 105 -27.94 -22.11 10.73
CA THR A 105 -28.32 -23.46 10.29
C THR A 105 -27.07 -24.33 10.07
N PRO A 106 -27.19 -25.68 10.15
CA PRO A 106 -26.09 -26.58 9.83
C PRO A 106 -25.50 -26.35 8.43
N GLU A 107 -26.36 -26.05 7.45
CA GLU A 107 -25.97 -25.77 6.06
C GLU A 107 -25.15 -24.48 5.97
N GLU A 108 -25.58 -23.43 6.67
CA GLU A 108 -24.87 -22.16 6.73
C GLU A 108 -23.50 -22.32 7.40
N ARG A 109 -23.43 -23.09 8.49
CA ARG A 109 -22.15 -23.42 9.13
C ARG A 109 -21.22 -24.17 8.18
N ALA A 110 -21.73 -25.18 7.48
CA ALA A 110 -20.94 -25.96 6.52
C ALA A 110 -20.45 -25.12 5.33
N ALA A 111 -21.27 -24.19 4.85
CA ALA A 111 -20.90 -23.26 3.79
C ALA A 111 -19.76 -22.33 4.25
N ARG A 112 -19.88 -21.74 5.44
CA ARG A 112 -18.83 -20.87 6.01
C ARG A 112 -17.54 -21.63 6.31
N ARG A 113 -17.64 -22.87 6.80
CA ARG A 113 -16.48 -23.78 6.96
C ARG A 113 -15.76 -23.95 5.63
N THR A 114 -16.50 -24.28 4.57
CA THR A 114 -15.93 -24.50 3.23
C THR A 114 -15.19 -23.28 2.70
N VAL A 115 -15.77 -22.08 2.87
CA VAL A 115 -15.12 -20.83 2.46
C VAL A 115 -13.86 -20.58 3.29
N ALA A 116 -13.90 -20.76 4.62
CA ALA A 116 -12.75 -20.56 5.48
C ALA A 116 -11.57 -21.46 5.11
N TYR A 117 -11.81 -22.76 4.87
CA TYR A 117 -10.79 -23.70 4.40
C TYR A 117 -10.24 -23.33 3.02
N ARG A 118 -11.11 -22.93 2.09
CA ARG A 118 -10.68 -22.52 0.73
C ARG A 118 -9.76 -21.30 0.78
N MET A 119 -10.11 -20.32 1.60
CA MET A 119 -9.29 -19.11 1.76
C MET A 119 -7.95 -19.41 2.42
N ALA A 120 -7.93 -20.26 3.45
CA ALA A 120 -6.69 -20.68 4.09
C ALA A 120 -5.77 -21.51 3.17
N ALA A 121 -6.34 -22.16 2.15
CA ALA A 121 -5.61 -23.00 1.19
C ALA A 121 -5.13 -22.24 -0.06
N LEU A 122 -5.35 -20.93 -0.17
CA LEU A 122 -4.85 -20.14 -1.30
C LEU A 122 -3.31 -20.17 -1.35
N ASP A 123 -2.75 -20.34 -2.54
CA ASP A 123 -1.31 -20.43 -2.75
C ASP A 123 -0.60 -19.12 -2.43
N GLU A 124 -1.32 -18.01 -2.61
CA GLU A 124 -0.86 -16.64 -2.37
C GLU A 124 -0.74 -16.30 -0.87
N VAL A 125 -1.29 -17.13 0.02
CA VAL A 125 -1.18 -16.95 1.48
C VAL A 125 0.20 -17.41 1.94
N THR A 126 0.86 -16.60 2.76
CA THR A 126 2.17 -16.97 3.32
C THR A 126 2.06 -18.23 4.18
N GLN A 127 3.09 -19.06 4.17
CA GLN A 127 3.10 -20.32 4.91
C GLN A 127 2.75 -20.14 6.40
N ARG A 128 3.26 -19.08 7.03
CA ARG A 128 2.96 -18.77 8.45
C ARG A 128 1.48 -18.50 8.69
N VAL A 129 0.82 -17.75 7.80
CA VAL A 129 -0.61 -17.49 7.90
C VAL A 129 -1.40 -18.78 7.64
N ARG A 130 -0.98 -19.63 6.71
CA ARG A 130 -1.62 -20.94 6.45
C ARG A 130 -1.55 -21.87 7.66
N GLU A 131 -0.39 -21.97 8.30
CA GLU A 131 -0.19 -22.79 9.51
C GLU A 131 -1.08 -22.30 10.66
N ALA A 132 -1.02 -21.00 10.97
CA ALA A 132 -1.86 -20.43 12.02
C ALA A 132 -3.37 -20.54 11.71
N ALA A 133 -3.75 -20.43 10.44
CA ALA A 133 -5.12 -20.63 9.98
C ALA A 133 -5.57 -22.08 10.14
N ALA A 134 -4.71 -23.05 9.84
CA ALA A 134 -4.99 -24.46 10.02
C ALA A 134 -5.21 -24.81 11.50
N ASP A 135 -4.38 -24.26 12.39
CA ASP A 135 -4.54 -24.44 13.84
C ASP A 135 -5.88 -23.86 14.32
N ALA A 136 -6.22 -22.64 13.89
CA ALA A 136 -7.51 -22.01 14.24
C ALA A 136 -8.70 -22.82 13.72
N LEU A 137 -8.64 -23.32 12.48
CA LEU A 137 -9.70 -24.14 11.89
C LEU A 137 -9.87 -25.48 12.62
N ALA A 138 -8.78 -26.12 13.01
CA ALA A 138 -8.82 -27.39 13.77
C ALA A 138 -9.52 -27.21 15.12
N VAL A 139 -9.23 -26.11 15.83
CA VAL A 139 -9.86 -25.81 17.11
C VAL A 139 -11.34 -25.41 16.95
N LEU A 140 -11.68 -24.68 15.90
CA LEU A 140 -13.08 -24.36 15.57
C LEU A 140 -13.89 -25.63 15.27
N ASP A 141 -13.32 -26.60 14.56
CA ASP A 141 -13.96 -27.88 14.29
C ASP A 141 -14.14 -28.73 15.56
N ALA A 142 -13.28 -28.56 16.57
CA ALA A 142 -13.44 -29.18 17.90
C ALA A 142 -14.49 -28.48 18.79
N ALA A 143 -15.00 -27.32 18.38
CA ALA A 143 -15.99 -26.51 19.12
C ALA A 143 -15.56 -26.10 20.54
N ASP A 144 -14.25 -26.01 20.81
CA ASP A 144 -13.72 -25.46 22.07
C ASP A 144 -13.65 -23.93 21.97
N ARG A 145 -14.53 -23.23 22.69
CA ARG A 145 -14.63 -21.77 22.63
C ARG A 145 -13.36 -21.08 23.15
N THR A 146 -12.77 -21.55 24.24
CA THR A 146 -11.63 -20.88 24.85
C THR A 146 -10.41 -21.05 23.96
N ALA A 147 -10.14 -22.27 23.53
CA ALA A 147 -9.04 -22.53 22.60
C ALA A 147 -9.24 -21.80 21.26
N ALA A 148 -10.48 -21.69 20.76
CA ALA A 148 -10.76 -21.00 19.50
C ALA A 148 -10.44 -19.49 19.58
N GLN A 149 -10.72 -18.87 20.72
CA GLN A 149 -10.39 -17.46 20.97
C GLN A 149 -8.88 -17.24 20.95
N ASP A 150 -8.12 -18.11 21.61
CA ASP A 150 -6.66 -18.04 21.64
C ASP A 150 -6.05 -18.25 20.26
N ALA A 151 -6.53 -19.26 19.51
CA ALA A 151 -6.06 -19.55 18.16
C ALA A 151 -6.37 -18.41 17.17
N LEU A 152 -7.55 -17.78 17.28
CA LEU A 152 -7.89 -16.59 16.48
C LEU A 152 -7.05 -15.37 16.84
N ALA A 153 -6.76 -15.16 18.12
CA ALA A 153 -5.87 -14.10 18.56
C ALA A 153 -4.44 -14.30 18.02
N GLN A 154 -3.96 -15.54 18.01
CA GLN A 154 -2.68 -15.91 17.41
C GLN A 154 -2.68 -15.69 15.89
N LEU A 155 -3.72 -16.13 15.18
CA LEU A 155 -3.87 -15.86 13.74
C LEU A 155 -3.85 -14.36 13.45
N ALA A 156 -4.60 -13.55 14.22
CA ALA A 156 -4.62 -12.10 14.07
C ALA A 156 -3.24 -11.46 14.36
N ALA A 157 -2.46 -12.02 15.30
CA ALA A 157 -1.09 -11.59 15.56
C ALA A 157 -0.17 -11.91 14.37
N VAL A 158 -0.26 -13.11 13.79
CA VAL A 158 0.52 -13.51 12.61
C VAL A 158 0.19 -12.63 11.40
N VAL A 159 -1.10 -12.41 11.13
CA VAL A 159 -1.54 -11.51 10.04
C VAL A 159 -1.01 -10.08 10.24
N ARG A 160 -1.03 -9.56 11.48
CA ARG A 160 -0.44 -8.24 11.79
C ARG A 160 1.07 -8.20 11.59
N GLN A 161 1.78 -9.27 11.87
CA GLN A 161 3.22 -9.35 11.67
C GLN A 161 3.60 -9.35 10.18
N GLU A 162 2.76 -9.93 9.31
CA GLU A 162 2.98 -9.84 7.86
C GLU A 162 2.86 -8.39 7.37
N TYR A 163 1.95 -7.58 7.92
CA TYR A 163 1.88 -6.14 7.61
C TYR A 163 3.12 -5.34 8.05
N ALA A 164 3.81 -5.80 9.10
CA ALA A 164 4.94 -5.11 9.69
C ALA A 164 6.30 -5.52 9.08
N ARG A 165 6.32 -6.43 8.10
CA ARG A 165 7.55 -6.85 7.44
C ARG A 165 8.08 -5.75 6.51
N PRO A 166 9.39 -5.43 6.57
CA PRO A 166 10.02 -4.39 5.76
C PRO A 166 10.05 -4.72 4.25
#